data_AF-A0A964VE84-F1
#
_entry.id   AF-A0A964VE84-F1
#
_cell.length_a   1.000
_cell.length_b   1.000
_cell.length_c   1.000
_cell.angle_alpha   90.00
_cell.angle_beta   90.00
_cell.angle_gamma   90.00
#
_symmetry.space_group_name_H-M   'P 1'
#
loop_
_entity.id
_entity.type
_entity.pdbx_description
1 polymer ?
#
loop_
_entity_poly.entity_id
_entity_poly.type
_entity_poly.pdbx_seq_one_letter_code
_entity_poly.pdbx_strand_id
1 'polypeptide(L)'
;MLTRAFLAGLLALGSCRSAAAQAVFPVANGEVLAGVTAVDAQALVVNWLDIELDRDSFRSEAQGALVSALEQLGVEGDDHAANFLFCELKIAGAGNAVVYSWAISYYEFVVGGAHRLQWTTGGIVKVGRASFSGHAAVEECAEGFRREWTRWNPTSGG
;
A
#
# COMPACT_ATOMS: atom_id res chain seq x y z
N MET A 1 -67.72 25.83 10.71
CA MET A 1 -66.82 26.00 9.55
C MET A 1 -65.39 26.01 10.07
N LEU A 2 -64.63 24.93 9.90
CA LEU A 2 -63.20 24.95 9.60
C LEU A 2 -62.75 23.50 9.32
N THR A 3 -62.32 23.29 8.07
CA THR A 3 -61.18 22.45 7.60
C THR A 3 -61.12 20.97 7.99
N ARG A 4 -61.26 20.01 7.03
CA ARG A 4 -60.21 19.54 6.07
C ARG A 4 -58.89 19.28 6.82
N ALA A 5 -58.21 18.13 6.74
CA ALA A 5 -57.89 17.37 5.54
C ALA A 5 -56.95 16.19 5.94
N PHE A 6 -56.93 15.16 5.08
CA PHE A 6 -55.75 14.33 4.76
C PHE A 6 -55.19 13.38 5.84
N LEU A 7 -55.84 12.23 6.03
CA LEU A 7 -55.16 10.97 6.34
C LEU A 7 -54.90 10.22 5.03
N ALA A 8 -53.81 10.53 4.35
CA ALA A 8 -53.28 9.74 3.24
C ALA A 8 -51.79 10.06 3.08
N GLY A 9 -50.95 9.30 3.77
CA GLY A 9 -49.51 9.51 3.72
C GLY A 9 -48.77 8.54 4.64
N LEU A 10 -49.18 7.27 4.66
CA LEU A 10 -48.58 6.22 5.48
C LEU A 10 -48.11 5.05 4.60
N LEU A 11 -47.46 5.36 3.49
CA LEU A 11 -46.88 4.40 2.55
C LEU A 11 -45.72 5.09 1.84
N ALA A 12 -44.49 4.83 2.32
CA ALA A 12 -43.19 5.01 1.66
C ALA A 12 -42.11 5.55 2.61
N LEU A 13 -41.97 4.98 3.81
CA LEU A 13 -40.64 4.93 4.43
C LEU A 13 -39.91 3.77 3.77
N GLY A 14 -39.42 4.09 2.57
CA GLY A 14 -38.59 3.22 1.76
C GLY A 14 -37.41 2.73 2.57
N SER A 15 -37.19 1.43 2.44
CA SER A 15 -35.98 0.72 2.80
C SER A 15 -34.76 1.38 2.13
N CYS A 16 -34.26 2.47 2.71
CA CYS A 16 -32.88 2.90 2.50
C CYS A 16 -31.99 1.92 3.27
N ARG A 17 -31.84 0.70 2.73
CA ARG A 17 -30.63 -0.08 2.94
C ARG A 17 -29.52 0.64 2.20
N SER A 18 -29.01 1.72 2.79
CA SER A 18 -27.65 2.14 2.52
C SER A 18 -26.77 1.04 3.09
N ALA A 19 -26.58 -0.02 2.32
CA ALA A 19 -25.34 -0.77 2.37
C ALA A 19 -24.28 0.25 1.92
N ALA A 20 -23.81 1.05 2.86
CA ALA A 20 -22.48 1.58 2.77
C ALA A 20 -21.60 0.32 2.76
N ALA A 21 -21.34 -0.20 1.56
CA ALA A 21 -20.21 -1.06 1.33
C ALA A 21 -19.02 -0.18 1.72
N GLN A 22 -18.66 -0.25 3.00
CA GLN A 22 -17.35 0.14 3.45
C GLN A 22 -16.43 -0.63 2.50
N ALA A 23 -15.68 0.09 1.67
CA ALA A 23 -14.57 -0.49 0.95
C ALA A 23 -13.58 -0.94 2.02
N VAL A 24 -13.86 -2.10 2.63
CA VAL A 24 -12.91 -2.83 3.45
C VAL A 24 -11.97 -3.41 2.40
N PHE A 25 -10.99 -2.61 2.00
CA PHE A 25 -9.84 -3.11 1.27
C PHE A 25 -9.34 -4.29 2.07
N PRO A 26 -9.22 -5.48 1.46
CA PRO A 26 -8.88 -6.63 2.26
C PRO A 26 -7.40 -6.52 2.61
N VAL A 27 -7.13 -5.96 3.79
CA VAL A 27 -5.84 -6.03 4.50
C VAL A 27 -5.36 -7.49 4.67
N ALA A 28 -6.19 -8.47 4.28
CA ALA A 28 -5.97 -9.91 4.39
C ALA A 28 -6.19 -10.71 3.08
N ASN A 29 -6.26 -10.09 1.89
CA ASN A 29 -6.33 -10.87 0.63
C ASN A 29 -4.93 -11.21 0.11
N GLY A 30 -4.04 -11.69 0.98
CA GLY A 30 -2.66 -12.01 0.58
C GLY A 30 -2.56 -13.20 -0.38
N GLU A 31 -3.60 -14.02 -0.48
CA GLU A 31 -3.69 -15.13 -1.44
C GLU A 31 -3.47 -14.67 -2.90
N VAL A 32 -3.81 -13.41 -3.22
CA VAL A 32 -3.54 -12.83 -4.55
C VAL A 32 -2.06 -12.74 -4.89
N LEU A 33 -1.17 -12.85 -3.91
CA LEU A 33 0.29 -12.88 -4.11
C LEU A 33 0.80 -14.28 -4.46
N ALA A 34 -0.05 -15.32 -4.42
CA ALA A 34 0.33 -16.67 -4.80
C ALA A 34 0.74 -16.73 -6.28
N GLY A 35 1.91 -17.31 -6.56
CA GLY A 35 2.47 -17.44 -7.90
C GLY A 35 3.00 -16.15 -8.52
N VAL A 36 3.00 -15.02 -7.81
CA VAL A 36 3.59 -13.78 -8.30
C VAL A 36 5.11 -13.91 -8.33
N THR A 37 5.69 -13.95 -9.53
CA THR A 37 7.14 -14.08 -9.75
C THR A 37 7.81 -12.83 -10.32
N ALA A 38 7.03 -11.86 -10.80
CA ALA A 38 7.54 -10.60 -11.36
C ALA A 38 6.59 -9.44 -11.04
N VAL A 39 7.14 -8.26 -10.74
CA VAL A 39 6.41 -7.04 -10.40
C VAL A 39 7.07 -5.78 -10.97
N ASP A 40 6.26 -4.79 -11.37
CA ASP A 40 6.69 -3.40 -11.55
C ASP A 40 6.68 -2.75 -10.16
N ALA A 41 7.86 -2.72 -9.53
CA ALA A 41 8.03 -2.21 -8.18
C ALA A 41 8.47 -0.74 -8.19
N GLN A 42 7.79 0.10 -7.41
CA GLN A 42 8.11 1.53 -7.31
C GLN A 42 8.12 2.02 -5.87
N ALA A 43 9.20 2.69 -5.47
CA ALA A 43 9.32 3.43 -4.22
C ALA A 43 8.82 4.87 -4.41
N LEU A 44 7.69 5.20 -3.78
CA LEU A 44 7.02 6.49 -3.90
C LEU A 44 7.21 7.30 -2.62
N VAL A 45 7.97 8.39 -2.70
CA VAL A 45 8.05 9.37 -1.61
C VAL A 45 6.90 10.36 -1.76
N VAL A 46 5.81 10.16 -1.03
CA VAL A 46 4.57 10.96 -1.14
C VAL A 46 4.70 12.27 -0.35
N ASN A 47 5.26 12.21 0.86
CA ASN A 47 5.51 13.39 1.70
C ASN A 47 6.98 13.44 2.12
N TRP A 48 7.55 14.66 2.12
CA TRP A 48 8.91 14.95 2.52
C TRP A 48 8.96 16.29 3.27
N LEU A 49 8.94 16.23 4.60
CA LEU A 49 8.79 17.42 5.45
C LEU A 49 9.93 17.51 6.47
N ASP A 50 10.56 18.68 6.59
CA ASP A 50 11.60 18.95 7.60
C ASP A 50 12.77 17.95 7.61
N ILE A 51 13.12 17.43 6.43
CA ILE A 51 14.26 16.55 6.18
C ILE A 51 15.32 17.30 5.38
N GLU A 52 16.57 17.22 5.83
CA GLU A 52 17.72 17.90 5.21
C GLU A 52 18.39 17.08 4.10
N LEU A 53 18.09 15.78 4.01
CA LEU A 53 18.60 14.92 2.95
C LEU A 53 18.02 15.33 1.58
N ASP A 54 18.77 15.05 0.53
CA ASP A 54 18.29 15.21 -0.85
C ASP A 54 17.21 14.15 -1.17
N ARG A 55 16.03 14.62 -1.59
CA ARG A 55 14.86 13.75 -1.81
C ARG A 55 15.06 12.82 -3.01
N ASP A 56 15.71 13.28 -4.08
CA ASP A 56 15.87 12.48 -5.29
C ASP A 56 16.92 11.38 -5.10
N SER A 57 18.03 11.69 -4.44
CA SER A 57 19.03 10.71 -4.03
C SER A 57 18.43 9.68 -3.10
N PHE A 58 17.64 10.10 -2.10
CA PHE A 58 16.89 9.20 -1.22
C PHE A 58 15.95 8.29 -2.01
N ARG A 59 15.18 8.85 -2.95
CA ARG A 59 14.24 8.08 -3.79
C ARG A 59 14.97 7.04 -4.64
N SER A 60 16.11 7.40 -5.22
CA SER A 60 16.93 6.47 -6.01
C SER A 60 17.50 5.35 -5.14
N GLU A 61 17.99 5.66 -3.94
CA GLU A 61 18.48 4.65 -2.98
C GLU A 61 17.34 3.71 -2.57
N ALA A 62 16.19 4.27 -2.21
CA ALA A 62 14.98 3.53 -1.84
C ALA A 62 14.51 2.60 -2.98
N GLN A 63 14.47 3.09 -4.22
CA GLN A 63 14.09 2.28 -5.37
C GLN A 63 15.04 1.09 -5.58
N GLY A 64 16.35 1.33 -5.57
CA GLY A 64 17.34 0.27 -5.75
C GLY A 64 17.27 -0.78 -4.62
N ALA A 65 17.10 -0.33 -3.38
CA ALA A 65 16.98 -1.21 -2.23
C ALA A 65 15.69 -2.06 -2.27
N LEU A 66 14.56 -1.48 -2.70
CA LEU A 66 13.31 -2.22 -2.86
C LEU A 66 13.45 -3.34 -3.91
N VAL A 67 13.94 -3.02 -5.11
CA VAL A 67 14.13 -4.01 -6.18
C VAL A 67 15.08 -5.11 -5.74
N SER A 68 16.23 -4.76 -5.15
CA SER A 68 17.19 -5.75 -4.67
C SER A 68 16.61 -6.67 -3.59
N ALA A 69 15.75 -6.15 -2.71
CA ALA A 69 15.10 -6.96 -1.69
C ALA A 69 14.08 -7.94 -2.29
N LEU A 70 13.38 -7.56 -3.37
CA LEU A 70 12.45 -8.44 -4.08
C LEU A 70 13.18 -9.56 -4.83
N GLU A 71 14.29 -9.23 -5.49
CA GLU A 71 15.13 -10.21 -6.19
C GLU A 71 15.68 -11.28 -5.24
N GLN A 72 16.04 -10.89 -4.01
CA GLN A 72 16.47 -11.84 -2.96
C GLN A 72 15.35 -12.81 -2.53
N LEU A 73 14.09 -12.48 -2.79
CA LEU A 73 12.93 -13.36 -2.57
C LEU A 73 12.61 -14.24 -3.79
N GLY A 74 13.32 -14.06 -4.89
CA GLY A 74 13.00 -14.69 -6.17
C GLY A 74 11.84 -14.03 -6.92
N VAL A 75 11.53 -12.78 -6.60
CA VAL A 75 10.55 -11.96 -7.33
C VAL A 75 11.30 -10.96 -8.20
N GLU A 76 11.17 -11.09 -9.52
CA GLU A 76 11.83 -10.24 -10.50
C GLU A 76 11.22 -8.82 -10.52
N GLY A 77 12.08 -7.80 -10.58
CA GLY A 77 11.66 -6.44 -10.90
C GLY A 77 11.57 -6.25 -12.41
N ASP A 78 10.35 -6.17 -12.95
CA ASP A 78 10.06 -6.03 -14.39
C ASP A 78 9.11 -4.84 -14.60
N ASP A 79 9.59 -3.79 -15.28
CA ASP A 79 8.85 -2.55 -15.57
C ASP A 79 7.73 -2.75 -16.62
N HIS A 80 7.59 -3.96 -17.15
CA HIS A 80 6.51 -4.38 -18.03
C HIS A 80 5.55 -5.39 -17.39
N ALA A 81 5.76 -5.76 -16.12
CA ALA A 81 4.87 -6.68 -15.42
C ALA A 81 3.46 -6.08 -15.23
N ALA A 82 2.43 -6.91 -15.36
CA ALA A 82 1.04 -6.53 -15.08
C ALA A 82 0.72 -6.46 -13.56
N ASN A 83 1.69 -6.84 -12.74
CA ASN A 83 1.67 -6.88 -11.29
C ASN A 83 2.40 -5.65 -10.77
N PHE A 84 1.71 -4.71 -10.13
CA PHE A 84 2.33 -3.48 -9.66
C PHE A 84 2.51 -3.52 -8.15
N LEU A 85 3.68 -3.07 -7.67
CA LEU A 85 4.00 -3.05 -6.25
C LEU A 85 4.51 -1.66 -5.85
N PHE A 86 3.68 -0.88 -5.17
CA PHE A 86 4.03 0.46 -4.74
C PHE A 86 4.40 0.47 -3.26
N CYS A 87 5.63 0.86 -2.93
CA CYS A 87 6.04 1.21 -1.57
C CYS A 87 5.91 2.72 -1.38
N GLU A 88 4.84 3.15 -0.73
CA GLU A 88 4.60 4.55 -0.38
C GLU A 88 5.27 4.92 0.94
N LEU A 89 6.01 6.02 0.93
CA LEU A 89 6.69 6.60 2.09
C LEU A 89 6.18 8.02 2.34
N LYS A 90 5.80 8.31 3.59
CA LYS A 90 5.50 9.67 4.05
C LYS A 90 6.41 9.99 5.21
N ILE A 91 7.28 10.97 5.04
CA ILE A 91 8.44 11.19 5.92
C ILE A 91 8.40 12.61 6.50
N ALA A 92 8.63 12.71 7.80
CA ALA A 92 8.70 13.97 8.53
C ALA A 92 9.87 13.99 9.52
N GLY A 93 10.62 15.10 9.55
CA GLY A 93 11.60 15.37 10.60
C GLY A 93 10.92 15.73 11.93
N ALA A 94 11.44 15.23 13.04
CA ALA A 94 10.92 15.50 14.38
C ALA A 94 12.08 15.66 15.38
N GLY A 95 12.61 16.87 15.51
CA GLY A 95 13.80 17.14 16.33
C GLY A 95 15.00 16.34 15.82
N ASN A 96 15.64 15.53 16.67
CA ASN A 96 16.76 14.64 16.31
C ASN A 96 16.33 13.29 15.70
N ALA A 97 15.04 13.11 15.43
CA ALA A 97 14.48 11.90 14.85
C ALA A 97 13.83 12.17 13.49
N VAL A 98 13.58 11.09 12.76
CA VAL A 98 12.70 11.03 11.60
C VAL A 98 11.55 10.10 11.94
N VAL A 99 10.32 10.55 11.66
CA VAL A 99 9.11 9.74 11.74
C VAL A 99 8.61 9.52 10.33
N TYR A 100 8.35 8.29 9.95
CA TYR A 100 7.78 7.98 8.65
C TYR A 100 6.70 6.92 8.75
N SER A 101 5.69 7.03 7.88
CA SER A 101 4.79 5.92 7.60
C SER A 101 5.19 5.27 6.29
N TRP A 102 5.07 3.96 6.24
CA TRP A 102 5.26 3.16 5.04
C TRP A 102 3.99 2.37 4.73
N ALA A 103 3.72 2.16 3.45
CA ALA A 103 2.69 1.23 2.99
C ALA A 103 3.18 0.55 1.72
N ILE A 104 3.11 -0.78 1.67
CA ILE A 104 3.34 -1.53 0.44
C ILE A 104 2.01 -2.06 -0.08
N SER A 105 1.74 -1.81 -1.35
CA SER A 105 0.45 -2.07 -1.97
C SER A 105 0.64 -2.80 -3.29
N TYR A 106 -0.03 -3.93 -3.44
CA TYR A 106 -0.06 -4.73 -4.65
C TYR A 106 -1.33 -4.43 -5.45
N TYR A 107 -1.15 -4.14 -6.73
CA TYR A 107 -2.22 -3.89 -7.67
C TYR A 107 -2.13 -4.83 -8.87
N GLU A 108 -3.29 -5.23 -9.36
CA GLU A 108 -3.42 -5.95 -10.62
C GLU A 108 -3.92 -4.98 -11.69
N PHE A 109 -3.31 -5.00 -12.87
CA PHE A 109 -3.84 -4.29 -14.02
C PHE A 109 -5.10 -4.98 -14.53
N VAL A 110 -6.21 -4.24 -14.54
CA VAL A 110 -7.46 -4.72 -15.15
C VAL A 110 -7.58 -4.10 -16.55
N VAL A 111 -7.69 -4.96 -17.57
CA VAL A 111 -7.98 -4.54 -18.94
C VAL A 111 -9.25 -3.68 -18.96
N GLY A 112 -9.13 -2.39 -19.29
CA GLY A 112 -10.23 -1.43 -19.21
C GLY A 112 -9.93 -0.15 -18.42
N GLY A 113 -8.76 -0.04 -17.78
CA GLY A 113 -8.15 1.27 -17.52
C GLY A 113 -7.97 1.70 -16.06
N ALA A 114 -8.04 0.81 -15.08
CA ALA A 114 -7.68 1.13 -13.70
C ALA A 114 -6.91 0.00 -13.02
N HIS A 115 -5.85 0.36 -12.30
CA HIS A 115 -5.21 -0.55 -11.36
C HIS A 115 -6.17 -0.85 -10.21
N ARG A 116 -6.38 -2.12 -9.90
CA ARG A 116 -7.19 -2.53 -8.75
C ARG A 116 -6.28 -2.85 -7.59
N LEU A 117 -6.43 -2.14 -6.47
CA LEU A 117 -5.73 -2.47 -5.22
C LEU A 117 -6.21 -3.84 -4.74
N GLN A 118 -5.29 -4.79 -4.63
CA GLN A 118 -5.58 -6.18 -4.27
C GLN A 118 -5.16 -6.50 -2.84
N TRP A 119 -4.03 -5.95 -2.41
CA TRP A 119 -3.46 -6.19 -1.10
C TRP A 119 -2.63 -4.98 -0.65
N THR A 120 -2.64 -4.69 0.65
CA THR A 120 -1.77 -3.66 1.23
C THR A 120 -1.48 -3.96 2.69
N THR A 121 -0.30 -3.55 3.13
CA THR A 121 0.09 -3.50 4.54
C THR A 121 0.95 -2.27 4.80
N GLY A 122 0.98 -1.79 6.04
CA GLY A 122 1.75 -0.60 6.38
C GLY A 122 1.99 -0.43 7.87
N GLY A 123 2.75 0.60 8.20
CA GLY A 123 3.13 0.91 9.56
C GLY A 123 3.70 2.31 9.72
N ILE A 124 4.09 2.63 10.95
CA ILE A 124 4.75 3.90 11.31
C ILE A 124 6.00 3.56 12.09
N VAL A 125 7.11 4.19 11.71
CA VAL A 125 8.42 3.98 12.32
C VAL A 125 8.99 5.33 12.75
N LYS A 126 9.73 5.31 13.86
CA LYS A 126 10.53 6.44 14.33
C LYS A 126 11.97 5.99 14.50
N VAL A 127 12.89 6.65 13.81
CA VAL A 127 14.33 6.37 13.87
C VAL A 127 15.11 7.64 14.20
N GLY A 128 16.34 7.48 14.70
CA GLY A 128 17.28 8.60 14.81
C GLY A 128 17.69 9.12 13.43
N ARG A 129 17.92 10.43 13.29
CA ARG A 129 18.31 11.05 11.99
C ARG A 129 19.54 10.39 11.36
N ALA A 130 20.54 10.02 12.17
CA ALA A 130 21.78 9.39 11.68
C ALA A 130 21.58 7.97 11.11
N SER A 131 20.46 7.32 11.44
CA SER A 131 20.12 5.97 10.98
C SER A 131 19.07 5.98 9.86
N PHE A 132 18.64 7.17 9.42
CA PHE A 132 17.63 7.30 8.38
C PHE A 132 18.29 7.35 6.99
N SER A 133 17.90 6.42 6.12
CA SER A 133 18.34 6.36 4.72
C SER A 133 17.23 5.81 3.83
N GLY A 134 17.40 5.90 2.50
CA GLY A 134 16.46 5.32 1.55
C GLY A 134 16.29 3.81 1.74
N HIS A 135 17.40 3.10 1.93
CA HIS A 135 17.44 1.66 2.20
C HIS A 135 16.64 1.28 3.45
N ALA A 136 16.93 1.93 4.59
CA ALA A 136 16.25 1.62 5.85
C ALA A 136 14.74 1.89 5.80
N ALA A 137 14.30 2.92 5.04
CA ALA A 137 12.89 3.24 4.91
C ALA A 137 12.10 2.20 4.10
N VAL A 138 12.69 1.62 3.06
CA VAL A 138 12.03 0.61 2.22
C VAL A 138 12.17 -0.82 2.73
N GLU A 139 13.12 -1.08 3.62
CA GLU A 139 13.27 -2.40 4.27
C GLU A 139 11.94 -2.84 4.92
N GLU A 140 11.22 -1.92 5.55
CA GLU A 140 9.91 -2.17 6.14
C GLU A 140 8.84 -2.57 5.11
N CYS A 141 8.84 -1.93 3.93
CA CYS A 141 7.98 -2.32 2.82
C CYS A 141 8.33 -3.73 2.34
N ALA A 142 9.60 -3.97 2.03
CA ALA A 142 10.09 -5.25 1.51
C ALA A 142 9.80 -6.40 2.49
N GLU A 143 10.01 -6.17 3.78
CA GLU A 143 9.70 -7.10 4.85
C GLU A 143 8.18 -7.32 5.00
N GLY A 144 7.38 -6.27 4.86
CA GLY A 144 5.92 -6.36 4.80
C GLY A 144 5.43 -7.29 3.68
N PHE A 145 5.97 -7.11 2.47
CA PHE A 145 5.70 -7.96 1.32
C PHE A 145 6.21 -9.38 1.54
N ARG A 146 7.47 -9.55 1.94
CA ARG A 146 8.09 -10.85 2.21
C ARG A 146 7.24 -11.70 3.14
N ARG A 147 6.80 -11.13 4.27
CA ARG A 147 6.00 -11.86 5.26
C ARG A 147 4.69 -12.38 4.71
N GLU A 148 4.06 -11.65 3.79
CA GLU A 148 2.81 -12.11 3.19
C GLU A 148 3.10 -13.06 2.03
N TRP A 149 3.99 -12.70 1.11
CA TRP A 149 4.32 -13.49 -0.06
C TRP A 149 4.81 -14.90 0.31
N THR A 150 5.65 -15.03 1.34
CA THR A 150 6.17 -16.34 1.80
C THR A 150 5.09 -17.24 2.43
N ARG A 151 3.96 -16.71 2.90
CA ARG A 151 2.83 -17.53 3.38
C ARG A 151 2.15 -18.27 2.24
N TRP A 152 2.14 -17.67 1.05
CA TRP A 152 1.44 -18.16 -0.13
C TRP A 152 2.37 -18.77 -1.18
N ASN A 153 3.67 -18.54 -1.05
CA ASN A 153 4.72 -19.06 -1.91
C ASN A 153 5.80 -19.74 -1.04
N PRO A 154 5.46 -20.82 -0.32
CA PRO A 154 6.44 -21.53 0.49
C PRO A 154 7.54 -22.06 -0.43
N THR A 155 8.79 -21.80 -0.09
CA THR A 155 9.91 -22.48 -0.74
C THR A 155 9.76 -23.97 -0.46
N SER A 156 9.46 -24.75 -1.50
CA SER A 156 9.52 -26.20 -1.43
C SER A 156 10.92 -26.56 -0.92
N GLY A 157 11.00 -27.06 0.31
CA GLY A 157 12.27 -27.43 0.92
C GLY A 157 13.07 -28.33 -0.01
N GLY A 158 14.34 -27.97 -0.23
CA GLY A 158 15.31 -28.83 -0.89
C GLY A 158 15.57 -30.10 -0.11
#